data_AF-B7RQB0-F1
#
_entry.id   AF-B7RQB0-F1
#
_cell.length_a   1.000
_cell.length_b   1.000
_cell.length_c   1.000
_cell.angle_alpha   90.00
_cell.angle_beta   90.00
_cell.angle_gamma   90.00
#
_symmetry.space_group_name_H-M   'P 1'
#
loop_
_entity.id
_entity.type
_entity.pdbx_description
1 polymer ?
#
loop_
_entity_poly.entity_id
_entity_poly.type
_entity_poly.pdbx_seq_one_letter_code
_entity_poly.pdbx_strand_id
1 'polypeptide(L)'
;MEILSVGDKLITRDSGISKVMHIQRTTRKVHTIAFAAGSLGHTRPECDTLLAADQMVLIRDWRARAMFSSERALVAARTLVDGEFILDQGIQDQMLIQIFCDGPHILYAGGLELGTADANRARGAVLDAA
;
A
#
# COMPACT_ATOMS: atom_id res chain seq x y z
N MET A 1 -22.61 -2.25 -0.32
CA MET A 1 -21.32 -1.60 -0.59
C MET A 1 -21.08 -0.67 0.58
N GLU A 2 -20.24 -1.08 1.52
CA GLU A 2 -19.99 -0.30 2.74
C GLU A 2 -19.06 0.87 2.40
N ILE A 3 -19.45 2.09 2.79
CA ILE A 3 -18.69 3.30 2.51
C ILE A 3 -17.91 3.64 3.78
N LEU A 4 -16.58 3.48 3.72
CA LEU A 4 -15.71 3.91 4.80
C LEU A 4 -15.88 5.42 5.05
N SER A 5 -16.10 5.75 6.31
CA SER A 5 -16.40 7.08 6.81
C SER A 5 -15.43 7.50 7.91
N VAL A 6 -15.28 8.81 8.09
CA VAL A 6 -14.50 9.35 9.21
C VAL A 6 -15.17 8.92 10.51
N GLY A 7 -14.38 8.36 11.43
CA GLY A 7 -14.85 7.80 12.69
C GLY A 7 -14.91 6.29 12.72
N ASP A 8 -14.88 5.63 11.57
CA ASP A 8 -14.89 4.17 11.47
C ASP A 8 -13.62 3.57 12.06
N LYS A 9 -13.72 2.31 12.49
CA LYS A 9 -12.61 1.54 13.05
C LYS A 9 -12.07 0.61 11.97
N LEU A 10 -10.79 0.74 11.66
CA LEU A 10 -10.06 -0.15 10.77
C LEU A 10 -9.18 -1.10 11.58
N ILE A 11 -9.11 -2.34 11.13
CA ILE A 11 -8.08 -3.26 11.60
C ILE A 11 -6.80 -2.94 10.83
N THR A 12 -5.80 -2.50 11.57
CA THR A 12 -4.44 -2.29 11.11
C THR A 12 -3.57 -3.47 11.50
N ARG A 13 -2.57 -3.76 10.69
CA ARG A 13 -1.70 -4.91 10.91
C ARG A 13 -0.68 -4.67 12.01
N ASP A 14 -0.34 -3.42 12.29
CA ASP A 14 0.73 -3.03 13.21
C ASP A 14 0.26 -2.71 14.62
N SER A 15 -0.91 -2.06 14.78
CA SER A 15 -1.41 -1.63 16.09
C SER A 15 -2.76 -2.23 16.48
N GLY A 16 -3.33 -3.10 15.64
CA GLY A 16 -4.68 -3.61 15.83
C GLY A 16 -5.71 -2.58 15.38
N ILE A 17 -6.69 -2.24 16.21
CA ILE A 17 -7.77 -1.34 15.80
C ILE A 17 -7.31 0.12 15.84
N SER A 18 -7.41 0.82 14.70
CA SER A 18 -7.19 2.26 14.59
C SER A 18 -8.44 2.97 14.07
N LYS A 19 -8.62 4.23 14.44
CA LYS A 19 -9.76 5.04 14.03
C LYS A 19 -9.42 5.87 12.79
N VAL A 20 -10.31 5.89 11.81
CA VAL A 20 -10.21 6.78 10.66
C VAL A 20 -10.45 8.22 11.13
N MET A 21 -9.41 9.04 11.04
CA MET A 21 -9.43 10.44 11.46
C MET A 21 -9.79 11.36 10.29
N HIS A 22 -9.39 11.01 9.07
CA HIS A 22 -9.70 11.78 7.88
C HIS A 22 -9.66 10.90 6.63
N ILE A 23 -10.53 11.20 5.66
CA ILE A 23 -10.50 10.60 4.32
C ILE A 23 -10.48 11.72 3.31
N GLN A 24 -9.43 11.78 2.51
CA GLN A 24 -9.30 12.71 1.40
C GLN A 24 -9.53 11.97 0.08
N ARG A 25 -10.43 12.50 -0.75
CA ARG A 25 -10.71 11.97 -2.09
C ARG A 25 -10.30 13.01 -3.11
N THR A 26 -9.35 12.68 -3.99
CA THR A 26 -8.87 13.60 -5.02
C THR A 26 -8.72 12.87 -6.34
N THR A 27 -9.23 13.47 -7.41
CA THR A 27 -8.96 13.03 -8.78
C THR A 27 -7.82 13.86 -9.33
N ARG A 28 -6.70 13.22 -9.66
CA ARG A 28 -5.52 13.92 -10.19
C ARG A 28 -4.68 12.98 -11.05
N LYS A 29 -3.89 13.59 -11.93
CA LYS A 29 -2.86 12.89 -12.69
C LYS A 29 -1.75 12.38 -11.76
N VAL A 30 -1.54 11.07 -11.71
CA VAL A 30 -0.48 10.44 -10.92
C VAL A 30 0.23 9.34 -11.72
N HIS A 31 1.50 9.10 -11.41
CA HIS A 31 2.18 7.89 -11.87
C HIS A 31 1.50 6.67 -11.27
N THR A 32 1.18 5.69 -12.10
CA THR A 32 0.42 4.50 -11.71
C THR A 32 1.23 3.25 -12.01
N ILE A 33 1.25 2.32 -11.06
CA ILE A 33 1.92 1.03 -11.17
C ILE A 33 0.85 -0.05 -11.19
N ALA A 34 0.89 -0.88 -12.23
CA ALA A 34 0.04 -2.06 -12.35
C ALA A 34 0.73 -3.27 -11.73
N PHE A 35 -0.03 -4.02 -10.93
CA PHE A 35 0.39 -5.28 -10.35
C PHE A 35 -0.52 -6.37 -10.90
N ALA A 36 0.06 -7.35 -11.59
CA ALA A 36 -0.65 -8.57 -11.95
C ALA A 36 -0.98 -9.39 -10.69
N ALA A 37 -2.09 -10.14 -10.72
CA ALA A 37 -2.44 -11.08 -9.67
C ALA A 37 -1.28 -12.03 -9.35
N GLY A 38 -0.99 -12.23 -8.06
CA GLY A 38 0.10 -13.11 -7.61
C GLY A 38 1.55 -12.59 -7.78
N SER A 39 1.75 -11.38 -8.32
CA SER A 39 3.08 -10.81 -8.61
C SER A 39 4.00 -10.58 -7.38
N LEU A 40 3.44 -10.53 -6.17
CA LEU A 40 4.14 -10.40 -4.89
C LEU A 40 4.23 -11.72 -4.11
N GLY A 41 4.00 -12.86 -4.77
CA GLY A 41 4.03 -14.19 -4.17
C GLY A 41 2.80 -14.47 -3.29
N HIS A 42 2.64 -15.74 -2.87
CA HIS A 42 1.52 -16.20 -2.02
C HIS A 42 0.14 -15.70 -2.48
N THR A 43 -0.10 -15.71 -3.80
CA THR A 43 -1.34 -15.24 -4.45
C THR A 43 -1.71 -13.78 -4.15
N ARG A 44 -0.71 -12.89 -3.97
CA ARG A 44 -0.89 -11.45 -3.76
C ARG A 44 -0.36 -10.65 -4.95
N PRO A 45 -1.07 -9.61 -5.43
CA PRO A 45 -2.45 -9.27 -5.08
C PRO A 45 -3.44 -10.37 -5.51
N GLU A 46 -4.63 -10.39 -4.90
CA GLU A 46 -5.68 -11.39 -5.19
C GLU A 46 -6.23 -11.27 -6.62
N CYS A 47 -6.18 -10.06 -7.18
CA CYS A 47 -6.55 -9.73 -8.54
C CYS A 47 -5.61 -8.63 -9.07
N ASP A 48 -5.65 -8.40 -10.38
CA ASP A 48 -4.91 -7.29 -10.99
C ASP A 48 -5.31 -5.97 -10.31
N THR A 49 -4.31 -5.18 -9.92
CA THR A 49 -4.55 -3.94 -9.17
C THR A 49 -3.67 -2.80 -9.65
N LEU A 50 -4.16 -1.58 -9.49
CA LEU A 50 -3.46 -0.35 -9.80
C LEU A 50 -3.19 0.41 -8.50
N LEU A 51 -1.94 0.81 -8.30
CA LEU A 51 -1.54 1.65 -7.17
C LEU A 51 -0.87 2.93 -7.68
N ALA A 52 -1.04 4.03 -6.94
CA ALA A 52 -0.20 5.20 -7.15
C ALA A 52 1.27 4.84 -6.90
N ALA A 53 2.19 5.40 -7.69
CA ALA A 53 3.62 5.09 -7.61
C ALA A 53 4.27 5.41 -6.26
N ASP A 54 3.66 6.30 -5.48
CA ASP A 54 4.05 6.67 -4.11
C ASP A 54 3.27 5.92 -3.02
N GLN A 55 2.32 5.07 -3.37
CA GLN A 55 1.65 4.18 -2.42
C GLN A 55 2.70 3.31 -1.73
N MET A 56 2.71 3.35 -0.41
CA MET A 56 3.57 2.48 0.40
C MET A 56 2.95 1.08 0.47
N VAL A 57 3.74 0.07 0.16
CA VAL A 57 3.38 -1.35 0.14
C VAL A 57 4.34 -2.07 1.08
N LEU A 58 3.80 -2.82 2.03
CA LEU A 58 4.59 -3.69 2.89
C LEU A 58 4.85 -5.01 2.15
N ILE A 59 6.12 -5.25 1.83
CA ILE A 59 6.57 -6.51 1.26
C ILE A 59 7.20 -7.38 2.33
N ARG A 60 7.01 -8.70 2.23
CA ARG A 60 7.57 -9.71 3.15
C ARG A 60 8.13 -10.93 2.40
N ASP A 61 8.35 -10.79 1.10
CA ASP A 61 8.91 -11.83 0.25
C ASP A 61 10.43 -11.69 0.13
N TRP A 62 11.03 -12.49 -0.74
CA TRP A 62 12.46 -12.45 -1.01
C TRP A 62 12.95 -11.06 -1.44
N ARG A 63 12.10 -10.19 -2.03
CA ARG A 63 12.48 -8.83 -2.44
C ARG A 63 12.83 -7.98 -1.22
N ALA A 64 12.15 -8.16 -0.08
CA ALA A 64 12.47 -7.43 1.15
C ALA A 64 13.90 -7.73 1.62
N ARG A 65 14.29 -9.01 1.56
CA ARG A 65 15.63 -9.46 1.92
C ARG A 65 16.68 -8.98 0.91
N ALA A 66 16.38 -9.11 -0.38
CA ALA A 66 17.30 -8.74 -1.45
C ALA A 66 17.55 -7.22 -1.50
N MET A 67 16.53 -6.40 -1.27
CA MET A 67 16.62 -4.94 -1.38
C MET A 67 17.01 -4.25 -0.07
N PHE A 68 16.61 -4.78 1.09
CA PHE A 68 16.74 -4.10 2.38
C PHE A 68 17.39 -4.94 3.48
N SER A 69 17.85 -6.16 3.18
CA SER A 69 18.40 -7.10 4.18
C SER A 69 17.45 -7.39 5.36
N SER A 70 16.14 -7.18 5.17
CA SER A 70 15.10 -7.34 6.19
C SER A 70 14.09 -8.42 5.77
N GLU A 71 13.41 -9.05 6.72
CA GLU A 71 12.32 -9.99 6.43
C GLU A 71 11.07 -9.29 5.88
N ARG A 72 10.92 -8.01 6.21
CA ARG A 72 9.83 -7.15 5.72
C ARG A 72 10.31 -5.73 5.49
N ALA A 73 9.73 -5.06 4.51
CA ALA A 73 10.07 -3.68 4.18
C ALA A 73 8.86 -2.91 3.66
N LEU A 74 8.69 -1.67 4.13
CA LEU A 74 7.68 -0.76 3.62
C LEU A 74 8.29 0.10 2.51
N VAL A 75 7.83 -0.12 1.27
CA VAL A 75 8.44 0.47 0.07
C VAL A 75 7.41 1.13 -0.82
N ALA A 76 7.81 2.13 -1.61
CA ALA A 76 6.91 2.71 -2.60
C ALA A 76 6.67 1.73 -3.75
N ALA A 77 5.44 1.65 -4.26
CA ALA A 77 5.04 0.74 -5.34
C ALA A 77 5.97 0.76 -6.56
N ARG A 78 6.45 1.94 -6.96
CA ARG A 78 7.42 2.09 -8.08
C ARG A 78 8.74 1.33 -7.91
N THR A 79 9.13 1.03 -6.68
CA THR A 79 10.37 0.29 -6.37
C THR A 79 10.24 -1.20 -6.73
N LEU A 80 9.01 -1.67 -6.89
CA LEU A 80 8.68 -3.08 -7.15
C LEU A 80 8.55 -3.38 -8.65
N VAL A 81 8.67 -2.38 -9.52
CA VAL A 81 8.58 -2.56 -10.97
C VAL A 81 9.66 -3.54 -11.43
N ASP A 82 9.23 -4.63 -12.04
CA ASP A 82 10.11 -5.67 -12.60
C ASP A 82 10.03 -5.75 -14.13
N GLY A 83 9.06 -5.05 -14.76
CA GLY A 83 8.91 -4.99 -16.21
C GLY A 83 8.18 -6.19 -16.81
N GLU A 84 7.72 -7.14 -16.00
CA GLU A 84 7.00 -8.33 -16.45
C GLU A 84 5.62 -8.46 -15.80
N PHE A 85 5.58 -8.46 -14.45
CA PHE A 85 4.34 -8.62 -13.68
C PHE A 85 3.95 -7.35 -12.94
N ILE A 86 4.92 -6.47 -12.68
CA ILE A 86 4.73 -5.18 -12.05
C ILE A 86 5.23 -4.13 -13.02
N LEU A 87 4.30 -3.34 -13.58
CA LEU A 87 4.54 -2.48 -14.74
C LEU A 87 4.26 -1.02 -14.40
N ASP A 88 5.14 -0.12 -14.84
CA ASP A 88 4.88 1.32 -14.83
C ASP A 88 3.94 1.68 -15.98
N GLN A 89 2.76 2.22 -15.65
CA GLN A 89 1.74 2.67 -16.61
C GLN A 89 1.84 4.17 -16.91
N GLY A 90 2.88 4.84 -16.40
CA GLY A 90 3.09 6.26 -16.54
C GLY A 90 2.03 7.08 -15.81
N ILE A 91 1.83 8.32 -16.27
CA ILE A 91 0.89 9.26 -15.66
C ILE A 91 -0.52 8.96 -16.16
N GLN A 92 -1.43 8.65 -15.24
CA GLN A 92 -2.84 8.38 -15.49
C GLN A 92 -3.71 9.29 -14.62
N ASP A 93 -4.91 9.63 -15.08
CA ASP A 93 -5.90 10.31 -14.25
C ASP A 93 -6.59 9.27 -13.35
N GLN A 94 -6.43 9.42 -12.02
CA GLN A 94 -6.91 8.44 -11.04
C GLN A 94 -7.61 9.13 -9.88
N MET A 95 -8.66 8.49 -9.37
CA MET A 95 -9.26 8.86 -8.09
C MET A 95 -8.45 8.21 -6.96
N LEU A 96 -7.79 9.04 -6.17
CA LEU A 96 -7.07 8.61 -4.98
C LEU A 96 -7.96 8.74 -3.75
N ILE A 97 -8.00 7.68 -2.95
CA ILE A 97 -8.62 7.64 -1.63
C ILE A 97 -7.49 7.55 -0.61
N GLN A 98 -7.23 8.66 0.06
CA GLN A 98 -6.18 8.79 1.05
C GLN A 98 -6.80 8.72 2.45
N ILE A 99 -6.46 7.66 3.20
CA ILE A 99 -6.96 7.41 4.54
C ILE A 99 -5.90 7.85 5.55
N PHE A 100 -6.31 8.69 6.50
CA PHE A 100 -5.51 9.10 7.64
C PHE A 100 -6.14 8.57 8.91
N CYS A 101 -5.30 7.97 9.75
CA CYS A 101 -5.66 7.44 11.04
C CYS A 101 -5.08 8.31 12.17
N ASP A 102 -4.99 7.77 13.39
CA ASP A 102 -4.27 8.38 14.52
C ASP A 102 -2.74 8.31 14.37
N GLY A 103 -2.25 7.55 13.39
CA GLY A 103 -0.87 7.60 12.92
C GLY A 103 -0.65 6.81 11.62
N PRO A 104 0.62 6.67 11.20
CA PRO A 104 1.02 5.80 10.10
C PRO A 104 0.72 4.34 10.41
N HIS A 105 -0.14 3.70 9.62
CA HIS A 105 -0.54 2.30 9.82
C HIS A 105 -0.53 1.49 8.52
N ILE A 106 -0.61 0.16 8.67
CA ILE A 106 -0.73 -0.79 7.57
C ILE A 106 -2.16 -1.35 7.52
N LEU A 107 -2.81 -1.19 6.37
CA LEU A 107 -4.16 -1.65 6.05
C LEU A 107 -4.13 -2.87 5.12
N TYR A 108 -5.17 -3.71 5.19
CA TYR A 108 -5.41 -4.76 4.19
C TYR A 108 -6.35 -4.27 3.10
N ALA A 109 -5.94 -4.41 1.84
CA ALA A 109 -6.79 -4.14 0.69
C ALA A 109 -6.36 -4.99 -0.52
N GLY A 110 -7.29 -5.74 -1.13
CA GLY A 110 -7.04 -6.53 -2.35
C GLY A 110 -5.93 -7.57 -2.21
N GLY A 111 -5.80 -8.19 -1.02
CA GLY A 111 -4.71 -9.11 -0.70
C GLY A 111 -3.35 -8.43 -0.43
N LEU A 112 -3.28 -7.10 -0.44
CA LEU A 112 -2.08 -6.33 -0.19
C LEU A 112 -2.08 -5.70 1.21
N GLU A 113 -0.87 -5.44 1.69
CA GLU A 113 -0.61 -4.68 2.90
C GLU A 113 -0.15 -3.28 2.51
N LEU A 114 -1.03 -2.30 2.65
CA LEU A 114 -0.85 -0.94 2.16
C LEU A 114 -0.73 0.05 3.31
N GLY A 115 0.20 0.98 3.21
CA GLY A 115 0.31 2.08 4.16
C GLY A 115 -0.84 3.07 4.04
N THR A 116 -1.26 3.66 5.17
CA THR A 116 -2.08 4.88 5.23
C THR A 116 -1.42 6.02 4.45
N ALA A 117 -2.17 7.10 4.21
CA ALA A 117 -1.71 8.22 3.39
C ALA A 117 -0.41 8.89 3.90
N ASP A 118 -0.10 8.76 5.18
CA ASP A 118 1.10 9.27 5.84
C ASP A 118 2.17 8.20 6.12
N ALA A 119 1.98 6.96 5.66
CA ALA A 119 2.89 5.83 5.89
C ALA A 119 4.31 6.03 5.35
N ASN A 120 4.52 6.93 4.39
CA ASN A 120 5.87 7.28 3.94
C ASN A 120 6.72 7.92 5.06
N ARG A 121 6.10 8.48 6.12
CA ARG A 121 6.82 8.94 7.32
C ARG A 121 7.51 7.79 8.08
N ALA A 122 7.02 6.56 7.90
CA ALA A 122 7.61 5.35 8.46
C ALA A 122 8.53 4.62 7.46
N ARG A 123 8.85 5.21 6.31
CA ARG A 123 9.71 4.57 5.29
C ARG A 123 11.10 4.27 5.84
N GLY A 124 11.58 3.05 5.65
CA GLY A 124 12.89 2.59 6.14
C GLY A 124 12.90 2.19 7.62
N ALA A 125 11.87 2.57 8.40
CA ALA A 125 11.54 1.93 9.66
C ALA A 125 10.56 0.79 9.39
N VAL A 126 10.71 -0.33 10.08
CA VAL A 126 9.73 -1.41 10.02
C VAL A 126 8.58 -1.00 10.94
N LEU A 127 7.43 -0.63 10.37
CA LEU A 127 6.19 -0.70 11.14
C LEU A 127 5.99 -2.17 11.51
N ASP A 128 5.90 -2.45 12.81
CA ASP A 128 5.82 -3.83 13.30
C ASP A 128 4.44 -4.43 13.02
N ALA A 129 4.25 -4.88 11.79
CA ALA A 129 3.04 -5.50 11.29
C ALA A 129 2.90 -6.94 11.83
N ALA A 130 2.35 -7.08 13.04
CA ALA A 130 2.27 -8.29 13.88
C ALA A 130 1.99 -9.60 13.13
#